data_AF-A0A941WST5-F1
#
_entry.id   AF-A0A941WST5-F1
#
_cell.length_a   1.000
_cell.length_b   1.000
_cell.length_c   1.000
_cell.angle_alpha   90.00
_cell.angle_beta   90.00
_cell.angle_gamma   90.00
#
_symmetry.space_group_name_H-M   'P 1'
#
loop_
_entity.id
_entity.type
_entity.pdbx_description
1 polymer ?
#
loop_
_entity_poly.entity_id
_entity_poly.type
_entity_poly.pdbx_seq_one_letter_code
_entity_poly.pdbx_strand_id
1 'polypeptide(L)'
;MRILPESGIANEMICQTQVELLEQQRQEYKLIGSMRKVPGHTLFSFNVKTGEIKPVKLVREASIGLDGKPVFKEKITVEKDCYYEQALNLKNFIKRLKRRGLIERVKE
;
A
#
# COMPACT_ATOMS: atom_id res chain seq x y z
N MET A 1 17.47 18.42 -51.34
CA MET A 1 16.14 18.24 -50.74
C MET A 1 16.32 18.07 -49.23
N ARG A 2 16.09 19.11 -48.43
CA ARG A 2 16.02 18.97 -46.96
C ARG A 2 14.58 18.62 -46.64
N ILE A 3 14.34 17.40 -46.15
CA ILE A 3 13.03 16.99 -45.66
C ILE A 3 12.86 17.69 -44.31
N LEU A 4 12.03 18.73 -44.27
CA LEU A 4 11.54 19.29 -43.01
C LEU A 4 10.45 18.34 -42.50
N PRO A 5 10.49 17.89 -41.24
CA PRO A 5 9.41 17.08 -40.72
C PRO A 5 8.17 17.99 -40.65
N GLU A 6 7.15 17.60 -41.39
CA GLU A 6 5.82 18.18 -41.24
C GLU A 6 5.33 17.97 -39.80
N SER A 7 4.55 18.94 -39.34
CA SER A 7 3.62 18.87 -38.20
C SER A 7 4.22 19.04 -36.80
N GLY A 8 4.14 20.27 -36.28
CA GLY A 8 4.22 20.56 -34.84
C GLY A 8 3.12 19.85 -34.01
N ILE A 9 2.07 19.34 -34.65
CA ILE A 9 0.94 18.63 -34.03
C ILE A 9 1.37 17.24 -33.52
N ALA A 10 2.22 16.51 -34.26
CA ALA A 10 2.67 15.18 -33.85
C ALA A 10 3.61 15.24 -32.63
N ASN A 11 4.49 16.24 -32.57
CA ASN A 11 5.42 16.40 -31.46
C ASN A 11 4.71 16.75 -30.14
N GLU A 12 3.69 17.61 -30.18
CA GLU A 12 2.90 17.95 -28.98
C GLU A 12 2.13 16.74 -28.44
N MET A 13 1.51 15.94 -29.31
CA MET A 13 0.80 14.71 -28.91
C MET A 13 1.76 13.66 -28.33
N ILE A 14 2.94 13.49 -28.94
CA ILE A 14 3.99 12.57 -28.45
C ILE A 14 4.55 13.06 -27.10
N CYS A 15 4.70 14.38 -26.91
CA CYS A 15 5.10 14.96 -25.63
C CYS A 15 4.03 14.79 -24.55
N GLN A 16 2.76 15.05 -24.85
CA GLN A 16 1.64 14.85 -23.91
C GLN A 16 1.52 13.40 -23.47
N THR A 17 1.60 12.46 -24.43
CA THR A 17 1.56 11.02 -24.15
C THR A 17 2.74 10.59 -23.27
N GLN A 18 3.94 11.12 -23.50
CA GLN A 18 5.11 10.85 -22.66
C GLN A 18 4.97 11.44 -21.25
N VAL A 19 4.39 12.63 -21.11
CA VAL A 19 4.10 13.27 -19.81
C VAL A 19 3.07 12.46 -19.04
N GLU A 20 1.97 12.05 -19.65
CA GLU A 20 0.96 11.18 -19.01
C GLU A 20 1.56 9.84 -18.58
N LEU A 21 2.42 9.24 -19.39
CA LEU A 21 3.09 7.96 -19.07
C LEU A 21 4.08 8.14 -17.91
N LEU A 22 4.80 9.27 -17.85
CA LEU A 22 5.66 9.64 -16.72
C LEU A 22 4.85 9.94 -15.45
N GLU A 23 3.70 10.58 -15.55
CA GLU A 23 2.81 10.88 -14.43
C GLU A 23 2.14 9.62 -13.88
N GLN A 24 1.71 8.70 -14.75
CA GLN A 24 1.22 7.38 -14.35
C GLN A 24 2.28 6.57 -13.59
N GLN A 25 3.57 6.71 -13.96
CA GLN A 25 4.67 6.09 -13.22
C GLN A 25 4.94 6.75 -11.86
N ARG A 26 4.59 8.03 -11.68
CA ARG A 26 4.68 8.72 -10.39
C ARG A 26 3.49 8.40 -9.47
N GLN A 27 3.27 7.11 -9.22
CA GLN A 27 2.51 6.71 -8.04
C GLN A 27 3.36 6.99 -6.79
N GLU A 28 3.30 8.24 -6.35
CA GLU A 28 3.98 8.68 -5.14
C GLU A 28 3.40 7.94 -3.94
N TYR A 29 4.25 7.14 -3.27
CA TYR A 29 3.90 6.50 -2.03
C TYR A 29 3.75 7.56 -0.93
N LYS A 30 2.51 7.87 -0.57
CA LYS A 30 2.18 8.76 0.53
C LYS A 30 2.08 7.98 1.84
N LEU A 31 2.63 8.54 2.92
CA LEU A 31 2.47 7.98 4.25
C LEU A 31 1.01 8.15 4.68
N ILE A 32 0.29 7.03 4.85
CA ILE A 32 -1.11 7.05 5.30
C ILE A 32 -1.20 7.30 6.82
N GLY A 33 -0.33 6.66 7.58
CA GLY A 33 -0.31 6.76 9.04
C GLY A 33 0.75 5.90 9.69
N SER A 34 0.77 5.92 11.01
CA SER A 34 1.65 5.08 11.83
C SER A 34 0.87 4.46 12.99
N MET A 35 1.26 3.25 13.39
CA MET A 35 0.64 2.53 14.51
C MET A 35 1.72 1.89 15.39
N ARG A 36 1.54 1.93 16.70
CA ARG A 36 2.42 1.22 17.64
C ARG A 36 2.20 -0.29 17.53
N LYS A 37 3.28 -1.05 17.48
CA LYS A 37 3.25 -2.51 17.47
C LYS A 37 2.93 -3.04 18.86
N VAL A 38 1.98 -3.97 18.94
CA VAL A 38 1.68 -4.73 20.15
C VAL A 38 2.56 -5.97 20.13
N PRO A 39 3.41 -6.20 21.15
CA PRO A 39 4.23 -7.41 21.23
C PRO A 39 3.40 -8.69 21.08
N GLY A 40 3.95 -9.68 20.37
CA GLY A 40 3.30 -10.97 20.13
C GLY A 40 2.12 -10.95 19.13
N HIS A 41 1.74 -9.78 18.59
CA HIS A 41 0.67 -9.70 17.59
C HIS A 41 1.24 -9.70 16.17
N THR A 42 0.46 -10.28 15.27
CA THR A 42 0.71 -10.25 13.83
C THR A 42 -0.27 -9.27 13.19
N LEU A 43 0.19 -8.52 12.20
CA LEU A 43 -0.70 -7.67 11.41
C LEU A 43 -1.38 -8.52 10.33
N PHE A 44 -2.70 -8.44 10.25
CA PHE A 44 -3.49 -9.09 9.22
C PHE A 44 -4.12 -8.04 8.30
N SER A 45 -4.22 -8.39 7.01
CA SER A 45 -5.00 -7.66 6.02
C SER A 45 -6.29 -8.43 5.73
N PHE A 46 -7.36 -7.68 5.50
CA PHE A 46 -8.64 -8.18 5.03
C PHE A 46 -9.06 -7.36 3.81
N ASN A 47 -9.18 -7.99 2.65
CA ASN A 47 -9.68 -7.32 1.46
C ASN A 47 -11.21 -7.32 1.50
N VAL A 48 -11.83 -6.13 1.52
CA VAL A 48 -13.29 -5.99 1.65
C VAL A 48 -14.02 -6.50 0.41
N LYS A 49 -13.39 -6.45 -0.76
CA LYS A 49 -13.99 -6.89 -2.03
C LYS A 49 -13.91 -8.40 -2.23
N THR A 50 -12.74 -8.99 -1.98
CA THR A 50 -12.53 -10.43 -2.20
C THR A 50 -12.85 -11.28 -0.98
N GLY A 51 -12.93 -10.66 0.21
CA GLY A 51 -13.13 -11.37 1.48
C GLY A 51 -11.87 -12.11 1.98
N GLU A 52 -10.74 -11.98 1.29
CA GLU A 52 -9.51 -12.70 1.62
C GLU A 52 -8.84 -12.11 2.86
N ILE A 53 -8.39 -12.99 3.76
CA ILE A 53 -7.60 -12.64 4.95
C ILE A 53 -6.18 -13.15 4.76
N LYS A 54 -5.18 -12.27 4.91
CA LYS A 54 -3.77 -12.64 4.78
C LYS A 54 -2.93 -12.05 5.91
N PRO A 55 -1.93 -12.78 6.43
CA PRO A 55 -0.92 -12.20 7.30
C PRO A 55 0.00 -11.28 6.47
N VAL A 56 0.31 -10.11 7.01
CA VAL A 56 1.12 -9.11 6.31
C VAL A 56 2.59 -9.32 6.61
N LYS A 57 3.42 -9.31 5.56
CA LYS A 57 4.89 -9.30 5.70
C LYS A 57 5.36 -7.87 5.93
N LEU A 58 6.01 -7.63 7.05
CA LEU A 58 6.60 -6.34 7.41
C LEU A 58 7.97 -6.21 6.75
N VAL A 59 8.24 -5.09 6.08
CA VAL A 59 9.58 -4.76 5.59
C VAL A 59 10.30 -4.00 6.68
N ARG A 60 11.43 -4.53 7.15
CA ARG A 60 12.27 -3.88 8.16
C ARG A 60 13.36 -3.07 7.47
N GLU A 61 13.28 -1.77 7.58
CA GLU A 61 14.29 -0.84 7.10
C GLU A 61 15.22 -0.44 8.24
N ALA A 62 16.53 -0.45 7.96
CA ALA A 62 17.55 0.06 8.84
C ALA A 62 17.97 1.44 8.35
N SER A 63 18.03 2.40 9.27
CA SER A 63 18.52 3.76 9.02
C SER A 63 19.53 4.10 10.12
N ILE A 64 20.46 5.00 9.84
CA ILE A 64 21.41 5.47 10.84
C ILE A 64 20.80 6.71 11.50
N GLY A 65 20.64 6.66 12.82
CA GLY A 65 20.21 7.81 13.60
C GLY A 65 21.30 8.87 13.68
N LEU A 66 20.92 10.10 14.04
CA LEU A 66 21.87 11.21 14.22
C LEU A 66 22.98 10.87 15.23
N ASP A 67 22.69 10.01 16.21
CA ASP A 67 23.65 9.50 17.21
C ASP A 67 24.60 8.41 16.68
N GLY A 68 24.60 8.12 15.37
CA GLY A 68 25.39 7.06 14.73
C GLY A 68 24.89 5.63 15.01
N LYS A 69 23.81 5.47 15.78
CA LYS A 69 23.22 4.16 16.12
C LYS A 69 22.19 3.72 15.07
N PRO A 70 22.06 2.41 14.79
CA PRO A 70 21.05 1.91 13.86
C PRO A 70 19.64 2.05 14.45
N VAL A 71 18.75 2.71 13.71
CA VAL A 71 17.33 2.85 13.96
C VAL A 71 16.56 1.97 12.97
N PHE A 72 15.78 1.04 13.50
CA PHE A 72 14.96 0.14 12.70
C PHE A 72 13.52 0.64 12.65
N LYS A 73 12.96 0.70 11.44
CA LYS A 73 11.54 0.99 11.22
C LYS A 73 10.92 -0.13 10.39
N GLU A 74 9.71 -0.52 10.74
CA GLU A 74 8.92 -1.45 9.95
C GLU A 74 7.93 -0.68 9.09
N LYS A 75 7.83 -1.03 7.81
CA LYS A 75 6.91 -0.42 6.85
C LYS A 75 6.14 -1.48 6.09
N ILE A 76 4.96 -1.08 5.60
CA ILE A 76 4.05 -1.89 4.79
C ILE A 76 3.48 -1.01 3.69
N THR A 77 3.36 -1.57 2.49
CA THR A 77 2.57 -0.98 1.41
C THR A 77 1.11 -1.34 1.60
N VAL A 78 0.26 -0.32 1.72
CA VAL A 78 -1.17 -0.48 1.92
C VAL A 78 -1.85 -0.61 0.57
N GLU A 79 -2.58 -1.71 0.39
CA GLU A 79 -3.40 -1.94 -0.80
C GLU A 79 -4.74 -1.20 -0.68
N LYS A 80 -5.32 -0.84 -1.83
CA LYS A 80 -6.65 -0.23 -1.88
C LYS A 80 -7.71 -1.24 -1.41
N ASP A 81 -8.74 -0.76 -0.72
CA ASP A 81 -9.87 -1.56 -0.21
C ASP A 81 -9.50 -2.66 0.81
N CYS A 82 -8.29 -2.60 1.36
CA CYS A 82 -7.81 -3.52 2.38
C CYS A 82 -7.88 -2.89 3.78
N TYR A 83 -8.44 -3.63 4.72
CA TYR A 83 -8.49 -3.31 6.14
C TYR A 83 -7.34 -3.99 6.88
N TYR A 84 -6.64 -3.24 7.73
CA TYR A 84 -5.47 -3.74 8.47
C TYR A 84 -5.67 -3.65 9.98
N GLU A 85 -5.44 -4.74 10.70
CA GLU A 85 -5.48 -4.75 12.17
C GLU A 85 -4.51 -5.76 12.78
N GLN A 86 -3.95 -5.43 13.95
CA GLN A 86 -3.09 -6.32 14.71
C GLN A 86 -3.92 -7.30 15.54
N ALA A 87 -3.61 -8.59 15.44
CA ALA A 87 -4.24 -9.65 16.23
C ALA A 87 -3.23 -10.74 16.62
N LEU A 88 -3.47 -11.39 17.76
CA LEU A 88 -2.64 -12.51 18.23
C LEU A 88 -2.70 -13.71 17.27
N ASN A 89 -3.87 -13.97 16.68
CA ASN A 89 -4.09 -15.06 15.73
C ASN A 89 -5.26 -14.73 14.79
N LEU A 90 -5.41 -15.53 13.74
CA LEU A 90 -6.43 -15.35 12.70
C LEU A 90 -7.86 -15.47 13.25
N LYS A 91 -8.11 -16.37 14.22
CA LYS A 91 -9.42 -16.49 14.88
C LYS A 91 -9.83 -15.19 15.59
N ASN A 92 -8.89 -14.54 16.29
CA ASN A 92 -9.13 -13.27 16.95
C ASN A 92 -9.34 -12.13 15.95
N PHE A 93 -8.61 -12.14 14.84
CA PHE A 93 -8.82 -11.18 13.74
C PHE A 93 -10.24 -11.30 13.16
N ILE A 94 -10.70 -12.50 12.82
CA ILE A 94 -12.07 -12.72 12.33
C ILE A 94 -13.11 -12.26 13.36
N LYS A 95 -12.91 -12.55 14.65
CA LYS A 95 -13.80 -12.07 15.72
C LYS A 95 -13.86 -10.53 15.80
N ARG A 96 -12.76 -9.83 15.49
CA ARG A 96 -12.72 -8.36 15.44
C ARG A 96 -13.40 -7.83 14.18
N LEU A 97 -13.19 -8.45 13.02
CA LEU A 97 -13.88 -8.09 11.78
C LEU A 97 -15.40 -8.21 11.93
N LYS A 98 -15.90 -9.32 12.52
CA LYS A 98 -17.32 -9.51 12.83
C LYS A 98 -17.86 -8.44 13.79
N ARG A 99 -17.07 -8.03 14.80
CA ARG A 99 -17.45 -6.95 15.74
C ARG A 99 -17.54 -5.58 15.08
N ARG A 100 -16.69 -5.32 14.08
CA ARG A 100 -16.68 -4.08 13.30
C ARG A 100 -17.74 -4.05 12.18
N GLY A 101 -18.44 -5.16 11.93
CA GLY A 101 -19.42 -5.26 10.85
C GLY A 101 -18.80 -5.37 9.45
N LEU A 102 -17.49 -5.65 9.34
CA LEU A 102 -16.78 -5.80 8.06
C LEU A 102 -17.05 -7.16 7.39
N ILE A 103 -17.47 -8.14 8.17
CA ILE A 103 -17.92 -9.45 7.71
C ILE A 103 -19.32 -9.64 8.29
N GLU A 104 -20.31 -9.92 7.43
CA GLU A 104 -21.65 -10.27 7.89
C GLU A 104 -21.58 -11.50 8.80
N ARG A 105 -22.43 -11.54 9.84
CA ARG A 105 -22.71 -12.81 10.49
C ARG A 105 -23.38 -13.66 9.41
N VAL A 106 -22.64 -14.59 8.82
CA VAL A 106 -23.27 -15.72 8.14
C VAL A 106 -24.26 -16.27 9.15
N LYS A 107 -25.56 -16.04 8.89
CA LYS A 107 -26.63 -16.60 9.69
C LYS A 107 -26.54 -18.11 9.42
N GLU A 108 -26.13 -18.85 10.44
CA GLU A 108 -26.42 -20.29 10.50
C GLU A 108 -27.93 -20.49 10.66
#